data_AF-A0AAE9J7Q0-F1
#
_entry.id   AF-A0AAE9J7Q0-F1
#
_cell.length_a   1.000
_cell.length_b   1.000
_cell.length_c   1.000
_cell.angle_alpha   90.00
_cell.angle_beta   90.00
_cell.angle_gamma   90.00
#
_symmetry.space_group_name_H-M   'P 1'
#
loop_
_entity.id
_entity.type
_entity.pdbx_description
1 polymer ?
#
loop_
_entity_poly.entity_id
_entity_poly.type
_entity_poly.pdbx_seq_one_letter_code
_entity_poly.pdbx_strand_id
1 'polypeptide(L)'
;MRKKLILLYITTELLTIIDGVQYPWTFDNDLFGGPDFWGLLHGDWRMCTAGQMQSPVNIDPSQLLYDPHLMPINIEGNIVEAVFENTGQLPVVTIKDLPNKPTINITGGPTMPYRYNLHQISVHFGRADEGEKGSEHTVDRVRFPAEIQLLAYNSALYPNFSVAMTSPRGLLAVSVIVDIGKTTAVELRRLTVASQSITYKGQSTNLTDFQPSALLPKTSHYVTYEGSLTYPGCHETVTWVILNNPIYITNDDLQIWNELQKTETKQPEPSYMTPAYRPLKSLNGRLLRTNINVGSKESAASSSCPSNIYVEMGYRANPGRNKRNDSVSRRYVRKSEVFEIENIRPDEISKIGSY
;
A
#
# COMPACT_ATOMS: atom_id res chain seq x y z
N MET A 1 2.58 74.30 32.02
CA MET A 1 2.96 72.96 32.54
C MET A 1 2.10 71.90 31.87
N ARG A 2 2.59 71.23 30.82
CA ARG A 2 1.91 70.12 30.14
C ARG A 2 2.55 68.81 30.62
N LYS A 3 1.86 68.05 31.48
CA LYS A 3 2.27 66.69 31.85
C LYS A 3 1.86 65.76 30.70
N LYS A 4 2.84 65.18 30.00
CA LYS A 4 2.60 64.08 29.04
C LYS A 4 2.33 62.81 29.84
N LEU A 5 1.15 62.23 29.67
CA LEU A 5 0.81 60.91 30.15
C LEU A 5 1.34 59.90 29.11
N ILE A 6 2.33 59.09 29.48
CA ILE A 6 2.82 57.98 28.64
C ILE A 6 1.98 56.76 29.00
N LEU A 7 1.09 56.34 28.09
CA LEU A 7 0.40 55.06 28.18
C LEU A 7 1.36 53.97 27.66
N LEU A 8 1.82 53.10 28.55
CA LEU A 8 2.52 51.87 28.19
C LEU A 8 1.46 50.84 27.78
N TYR A 9 1.31 50.58 26.49
CA TYR A 9 0.55 49.42 26.00
C TYR A 9 1.47 48.20 26.02
N ILE A 10 1.34 47.36 27.04
CA ILE A 10 1.80 45.98 26.99
C ILE A 10 0.58 45.15 26.63
N THR A 11 0.46 44.81 25.35
CA THR A 11 -0.47 43.76 24.90
C THR A 11 0.39 42.64 24.32
N THR A 12 0.36 41.52 25.03
CA THR A 12 1.06 40.28 24.76
C THR A 12 0.77 39.78 23.35
N GLU A 13 1.80 39.73 22.51
CA GLU A 13 1.77 38.90 21.31
C GLU A 13 1.75 37.44 21.76
N LEU A 14 0.57 36.83 21.70
CA LEU A 14 0.43 35.39 21.78
C LEU A 14 0.96 34.82 20.45
N LEU A 15 2.27 34.59 20.39
CA LEU A 15 2.87 33.82 19.31
C LEU A 15 2.27 32.41 19.38
N THR A 16 1.27 32.15 18.55
CA THR A 16 0.77 30.79 18.35
C THR A 16 1.85 30.04 17.58
N ILE A 17 2.76 29.41 18.33
CA ILE A 17 3.62 28.36 17.81
C ILE A 17 2.68 27.19 17.52
N ILE A 18 2.17 27.13 16.29
CA ILE A 18 1.55 25.92 15.75
C ILE A 18 2.69 25.04 15.24
N ASP A 19 3.59 24.62 16.13
CA ASP A 19 4.37 23.43 15.88
C ASP A 19 3.38 22.28 16.07
N GLY A 20 2.79 21.84 14.95
CA GLY A 20 1.89 20.70 14.93
C GLY A 20 2.60 19.53 15.61
N VAL A 21 2.07 19.10 16.76
CA VAL A 21 2.58 17.94 17.48
C VAL A 21 2.50 16.75 16.51
N GLN A 22 3.63 16.38 15.91
CA GLN A 22 3.71 15.20 15.08
C GLN A 22 3.68 14.00 16.03
N TYR A 23 2.49 13.44 16.22
CA TYR A 23 2.32 12.27 17.07
C TYR A 23 3.17 11.11 16.52
N PRO A 24 3.96 10.44 17.37
CA PRO A 24 4.75 9.31 16.93
C PRO A 24 3.80 8.20 16.45
N TRP A 25 3.98 7.76 15.22
CA TRP A 25 3.21 6.69 14.60
C TRP A 25 4.17 5.72 13.92
N THR A 26 3.72 4.49 13.70
CA THR A 26 4.49 3.49 12.97
C THR A 26 3.57 2.50 12.24
N PHE A 27 4.15 1.71 11.34
CA PHE A 27 3.50 0.58 10.69
C PHE A 27 3.58 -0.72 11.50
N ASP A 28 4.36 -0.74 12.57
CA ASP A 28 4.42 -1.87 13.50
C ASP A 28 3.10 -1.99 14.28
N ASN A 29 2.38 -3.09 14.10
CA ASN A 29 1.08 -3.32 14.76
C ASN A 29 1.23 -3.67 16.24
N ASP A 30 2.39 -4.15 16.67
CA ASP A 30 2.63 -4.57 18.05
C ASP A 30 2.95 -3.38 18.97
N LEU A 31 3.20 -2.21 18.39
CA LEU A 31 3.53 -0.98 19.12
C LEU A 31 2.32 -0.04 19.27
N PHE A 32 2.29 0.66 20.40
CA PHE A 32 1.44 1.84 20.55
C PHE A 32 1.90 2.89 19.53
N GLY A 33 1.01 3.26 18.60
CA GLY A 33 1.40 4.00 17.39
C GLY A 33 1.15 3.23 16.09
N GLY A 34 0.82 1.94 16.18
CA GLY A 34 0.58 1.07 15.04
C GLY A 34 -0.73 1.34 14.27
N PRO A 35 -0.88 0.77 13.06
CA PRO A 35 -2.02 0.97 12.16
C PRO A 35 -3.42 0.80 12.75
N ASP A 36 -3.59 -0.12 13.70
CA ASP A 36 -4.88 -0.37 14.34
C ASP A 36 -5.25 0.69 15.39
N PHE A 37 -4.25 1.44 15.87
CA PHE A 37 -4.42 2.50 16.87
C PHE A 37 -4.40 3.90 16.27
N TRP A 38 -4.01 4.09 14.99
CA TRP A 38 -3.87 5.42 14.39
C TRP A 38 -5.06 6.35 14.64
N GLY A 39 -6.29 5.86 14.47
CA GLY A 39 -7.48 6.71 14.66
C GLY A 39 -7.79 7.09 16.10
N LEU A 40 -7.08 6.52 17.08
CA LEU A 40 -7.17 6.84 18.50
C LEU A 40 -6.06 7.81 18.96
N LEU A 41 -5.01 8.00 18.15
CA LEU A 41 -3.85 8.84 18.52
C LEU A 41 -4.13 10.33 18.34
N HIS A 42 -4.91 10.70 17.32
CA HIS A 42 -5.23 12.09 17.03
C HIS A 42 -6.61 12.26 16.38
N GLY A 43 -7.28 13.38 16.64
CA GLY A 43 -8.62 13.68 16.11
C GLY A 43 -8.67 13.69 14.58
N ASP A 44 -7.65 14.25 13.93
CA ASP A 44 -7.55 14.31 12.46
C ASP A 44 -7.37 12.93 11.82
N TRP A 45 -6.96 11.92 12.59
CA TRP A 45 -6.74 10.55 12.12
C TRP A 45 -7.94 9.65 12.35
N ARG A 46 -9.05 10.18 12.87
CA ARG A 46 -10.27 9.42 13.16
C ARG A 46 -10.76 8.55 12.00
N MET A 47 -10.53 8.97 10.75
CA MET A 47 -10.89 8.17 9.57
C MET A 47 -10.19 6.82 9.51
N CYS A 48 -9.02 6.67 10.14
CA CYS A 48 -8.32 5.39 10.22
C CYS A 48 -9.12 4.30 10.94
N THR A 49 -10.03 4.68 11.85
CA THR A 49 -10.90 3.77 12.61
C THR A 49 -12.35 3.83 12.14
N ALA A 50 -12.87 5.03 11.86
CA ALA A 50 -14.28 5.22 11.50
C ALA A 50 -14.58 4.97 10.01
N GLY A 51 -13.56 5.09 9.16
CA GLY A 51 -13.68 4.98 7.71
C GLY A 51 -14.17 3.60 7.25
N GLN A 52 -14.99 3.60 6.20
CA GLN A 52 -15.57 2.38 5.61
C GLN A 52 -14.96 2.04 4.25
N MET A 53 -14.24 2.96 3.63
CA MET A 53 -13.57 2.83 2.34
C MET A 53 -12.04 2.85 2.54
N GLN A 54 -11.56 2.17 3.58
CA GLN A 54 -10.14 2.16 3.91
C GLN A 54 -9.30 1.29 2.96
N SER A 55 -8.04 1.68 2.77
CA SER A 55 -7.03 0.97 1.99
C SER A 55 -5.86 0.55 2.88
N PRO A 56 -5.03 -0.45 2.51
CA PRO A 56 -5.09 -1.26 1.29
C PRO A 56 -6.14 -2.38 1.37
N VAL A 57 -6.45 -2.99 0.22
CA VAL A 57 -7.36 -4.14 0.12
C VAL A 57 -6.71 -5.35 -0.55
N ASN A 58 -7.31 -6.53 -0.40
CA ASN A 58 -6.99 -7.69 -1.22
C ASN A 58 -7.71 -7.60 -2.57
N ILE A 59 -6.96 -7.80 -3.65
CA ILE A 59 -7.48 -7.91 -5.00
C ILE A 59 -7.75 -9.39 -5.27
N ASP A 60 -9.03 -9.78 -5.20
CA ASP A 60 -9.49 -11.11 -5.58
C ASP A 60 -9.84 -11.12 -7.06
N PRO A 61 -9.09 -11.83 -7.93
CA PRO A 61 -9.36 -11.87 -9.37
C PRO A 61 -10.77 -12.36 -9.72
N SER A 62 -11.37 -13.20 -8.86
CA SER A 62 -12.73 -13.73 -9.07
C SER A 62 -13.85 -12.71 -8.81
N GLN A 63 -13.53 -11.61 -8.13
CA GLN A 63 -14.48 -10.54 -7.77
C GLN A 63 -14.31 -9.28 -8.61
N LEU A 64 -13.41 -9.29 -9.59
CA LEU A 64 -13.16 -8.15 -10.46
C LEU A 64 -14.30 -7.97 -11.46
N LEU A 65 -14.82 -6.75 -11.54
CA LEU A 65 -15.81 -6.37 -12.53
C LEU A 65 -15.11 -5.79 -13.76
N TYR A 66 -15.21 -6.50 -14.88
CA TYR A 66 -14.74 -5.96 -16.15
C TYR A 66 -15.58 -4.75 -16.55
N ASP A 67 -14.89 -3.66 -16.87
CA ASP A 67 -15.49 -2.44 -17.36
C ASP A 67 -14.80 -1.99 -18.66
N PRO A 68 -15.51 -2.07 -19.80
CA PRO A 68 -14.95 -1.70 -21.10
C PRO A 68 -14.74 -0.19 -21.28
N HIS A 69 -15.33 0.66 -20.42
CA HIS A 69 -15.21 2.13 -20.51
C HIS A 69 -13.99 2.67 -19.76
N LEU A 70 -13.26 1.81 -19.04
CA LEU A 70 -12.01 2.17 -18.39
C LEU A 70 -10.90 2.35 -19.44
N MET A 71 -10.68 3.61 -19.82
CA MET A 71 -9.62 4.03 -20.74
C MET A 71 -8.23 3.77 -20.14
N PRO A 72 -7.18 3.62 -20.97
CA PRO A 72 -5.81 3.55 -20.46
C PRO A 72 -5.46 4.76 -19.60
N ILE A 73 -4.71 4.53 -18.52
CA ILE A 73 -4.09 5.61 -17.75
C ILE A 73 -2.81 6.06 -18.45
N ASN A 74 -2.59 7.37 -18.50
CA ASN A 74 -1.40 7.98 -19.09
C ASN A 74 -0.68 8.83 -18.05
N ILE A 75 0.61 8.58 -17.86
CA ILE A 75 1.49 9.38 -17.00
C ILE A 75 2.53 10.01 -17.91
N GLU A 76 2.65 11.34 -17.86
CA GLU A 76 3.60 12.07 -18.71
C GLU A 76 5.05 11.61 -18.50
N GLY A 77 5.79 11.55 -19.60
CA GLY A 77 7.17 11.07 -19.65
C GLY A 77 8.23 12.06 -19.18
N ASN A 78 7.84 13.15 -18.52
CA ASN A 78 8.73 14.27 -18.20
C ASN A 78 9.80 13.86 -17.17
N ILE A 79 11.00 14.43 -17.33
CA ILE A 79 12.07 14.37 -16.35
C ILE A 79 11.89 15.52 -15.37
N VAL A 80 11.99 15.24 -14.08
CA VAL A 80 11.77 16.22 -13.01
C VAL A 80 12.85 16.16 -11.96
N GLU A 81 12.95 17.26 -11.20
CA GLU A 81 13.73 17.30 -9.98
C GLU A 81 12.86 16.88 -8.79
N ALA A 82 13.42 16.06 -7.91
CA ALA A 82 12.73 15.57 -6.72
C ALA A 82 13.68 15.53 -5.52
N VAL A 83 13.09 15.45 -4.32
CA VAL A 83 13.80 15.19 -3.07
C VAL A 83 13.44 13.80 -2.62
N PHE A 84 14.44 12.94 -2.40
CA PHE A 84 14.26 11.61 -1.84
C PHE A 84 14.66 11.64 -0.37
N GLU A 85 13.72 11.31 0.50
CA GLU A 85 13.85 11.45 1.95
C GLU A 85 13.51 10.16 2.68
N ASN A 86 14.23 9.88 3.76
CA ASN A 86 13.84 8.89 4.75
C ASN A 86 13.03 9.58 5.86
N THR A 87 11.71 9.38 5.86
CA THR A 87 10.80 9.97 6.87
C THR A 87 10.87 9.28 8.24
N GLY A 88 11.60 8.17 8.34
CA GLY A 88 11.64 7.27 9.49
C GLY A 88 10.56 6.19 9.50
N GLN A 89 9.51 6.30 8.68
CA GLN A 89 8.50 5.24 8.52
C GLN A 89 8.51 4.61 7.12
N LEU A 90 8.81 5.42 6.12
CA LEU A 90 8.94 5.00 4.73
C LEU A 90 9.80 6.01 3.94
N PRO A 91 10.48 5.59 2.87
CA PRO A 91 11.21 6.47 1.99
C PRO A 91 10.22 7.10 0.99
N VAL A 92 10.32 8.43 0.85
CA VAL A 92 9.38 9.24 0.06
C VAL A 92 10.17 10.10 -0.91
N VAL A 93 9.76 10.06 -2.18
CA VAL A 93 10.23 10.97 -3.22
C VAL A 93 9.18 12.06 -3.41
N THR A 94 9.53 13.32 -3.10
CA THR A 94 8.65 14.48 -3.29
C THR A 94 9.09 15.24 -4.54
N ILE A 95 8.17 15.43 -5.48
CA ILE A 95 8.45 16.19 -6.72
C ILE A 95 8.57 17.67 -6.36
N LYS A 96 9.65 18.33 -6.82
CA LYS A 96 9.84 19.76 -6.56
C LYS A 96 8.89 20.58 -7.44
N ASP A 97 8.12 21.45 -6.81
CA ASP A 97 7.33 22.46 -7.51
C ASP A 97 8.22 23.66 -7.83
N LEU A 98 8.81 23.65 -9.04
CA LEU A 98 9.74 24.69 -9.49
C LEU A 98 9.08 25.57 -10.56
N PRO A 99 9.20 26.91 -10.44
CA PRO A 99 8.70 27.82 -11.46
C PRO A 99 9.31 27.50 -12.83
N ASN A 100 8.48 27.45 -13.88
CA ASN A 100 8.88 27.20 -15.26
C ASN A 100 9.49 25.81 -15.54
N LYS A 101 9.34 24.84 -14.64
CA LYS A 101 9.69 23.43 -14.90
C LYS A 101 8.43 22.61 -15.20
N PRO A 102 8.55 21.56 -16.04
CA PRO A 102 7.41 20.69 -16.31
C PRO A 102 7.00 19.97 -15.04
N THR A 103 5.69 19.93 -14.77
CA THR A 103 5.12 19.03 -13.79
C THR A 103 4.78 17.69 -14.46
N ILE A 104 4.30 16.71 -13.70
CA ILE A 104 3.91 15.40 -14.25
C ILE A 104 2.41 15.25 -14.10
N ASN A 105 1.70 15.29 -15.23
CA ASN A 105 0.28 15.04 -15.23
C ASN A 105 -0.05 13.57 -15.46
N ILE A 106 -1.13 13.15 -14.82
CA ILE A 106 -1.75 11.85 -14.94
C ILE A 106 -3.18 12.06 -15.44
N THR A 107 -3.53 11.40 -16.53
CA THR A 107 -4.83 11.51 -17.22
C THR A 107 -5.34 10.14 -17.67
N GLY A 108 -6.58 10.07 -18.14
CA GLY A 108 -7.20 8.83 -18.56
C GLY A 108 -7.73 8.01 -17.39
N GLY A 109 -7.82 6.69 -17.56
CA GLY A 109 -8.19 5.81 -16.47
C GLY A 109 -9.60 6.06 -15.89
N PRO A 110 -9.82 5.76 -14.60
CA PRO A 110 -11.07 6.03 -13.88
C PRO A 110 -11.29 7.52 -13.53
N THR A 111 -10.29 8.37 -13.79
CA THR A 111 -10.27 9.76 -13.33
C THR A 111 -10.70 10.78 -14.39
N MET A 112 -11.03 10.33 -15.60
CA MET A 112 -11.59 11.18 -16.66
C MET A 112 -12.85 11.94 -16.19
N PRO A 113 -13.01 13.24 -16.55
CA PRO A 113 -12.16 14.05 -17.42
C PRO A 113 -11.06 14.86 -16.69
N TYR A 114 -10.81 14.57 -15.41
CA TYR A 114 -9.89 15.39 -14.60
C TYR A 114 -8.43 15.08 -14.88
N ARG A 115 -7.58 16.09 -14.66
CA ARG A 115 -6.12 15.94 -14.65
C ARG A 115 -5.61 15.90 -13.21
N TYR A 116 -4.69 14.98 -12.96
CA TYR A 116 -4.04 14.83 -11.67
C TYR A 116 -2.57 15.17 -11.82
N ASN A 117 -2.00 15.86 -10.83
CA ASN A 117 -0.60 16.24 -10.83
C ASN A 117 0.16 15.41 -9.79
N LEU A 118 1.21 14.71 -10.22
CA LEU A 118 2.01 13.86 -9.34
C LEU A 118 2.73 14.71 -8.29
N HIS A 119 2.56 14.34 -7.02
CA HIS A 119 3.13 15.09 -5.90
C HIS A 119 4.23 14.31 -5.18
N GLN A 120 3.95 13.04 -4.84
CA GLN A 120 4.87 12.22 -4.07
C GLN A 120 4.84 10.76 -4.53
N ILE A 121 5.92 10.04 -4.28
CA ILE A 121 6.05 8.61 -4.50
C ILE A 121 6.56 7.96 -3.22
N SER A 122 5.81 7.01 -2.68
CA SER A 122 6.22 6.20 -1.54
C SER A 122 6.64 4.80 -1.97
N VAL A 123 7.61 4.22 -1.27
CA VAL A 123 8.01 2.82 -1.47
C VAL A 123 7.74 2.03 -0.20
N HIS A 124 6.82 1.09 -0.27
CA HIS A 124 6.57 0.10 0.77
C HIS A 124 7.39 -1.15 0.45
N PHE A 125 8.12 -1.68 1.42
CA PHE A 125 8.99 -2.83 1.21
C PHE A 125 9.06 -3.72 2.44
N GLY A 126 9.32 -4.99 2.17
CA GLY A 126 9.50 -6.03 3.17
C GLY A 126 10.96 -6.39 3.32
N ARG A 127 11.25 -7.37 4.16
CA ARG A 127 12.61 -7.87 4.32
C ARG A 127 12.88 -9.10 3.45
N ALA A 128 14.08 -9.16 2.87
CA ALA A 128 14.52 -10.28 2.05
C ALA A 128 14.66 -11.59 2.84
N ASP A 129 15.03 -11.49 4.12
CA ASP A 129 15.20 -12.62 5.04
C ASP A 129 13.88 -13.09 5.68
N GLU A 130 12.85 -12.25 5.72
CA GLU A 130 11.54 -12.54 6.33
C GLU A 130 10.42 -12.79 5.30
N GLY A 131 10.77 -13.48 4.21
CA GLY A 131 9.80 -13.94 3.22
C GLY A 131 9.23 -12.83 2.32
N GLU A 132 9.86 -11.66 2.28
CA GLU A 132 9.64 -10.61 1.27
C GLU A 132 8.19 -10.08 1.29
N LYS A 133 7.69 -9.74 2.47
CA LYS A 133 6.33 -9.22 2.69
C LYS A 133 6.36 -7.70 2.83
N GLY A 134 6.15 -6.98 1.73
CA GLY A 134 6.28 -5.53 1.69
C GLY A 134 5.17 -4.75 1.02
N SER A 135 4.52 -5.31 0.00
CA SER A 135 3.40 -4.62 -0.65
C SER A 135 2.28 -4.39 0.35
N GLU A 136 1.54 -3.29 0.20
CA GLU A 136 0.38 -3.00 1.02
C GLU A 136 -0.83 -3.77 0.51
N HIS A 137 -1.11 -3.61 -0.78
CA HIS A 137 -2.09 -4.40 -1.51
C HIS A 137 -1.61 -5.84 -1.65
N THR A 138 -2.58 -6.73 -1.74
CA THR A 138 -2.34 -8.14 -2.02
C THR A 138 -3.13 -8.56 -3.24
N VAL A 139 -2.64 -9.54 -3.97
CA VAL A 139 -3.34 -10.16 -5.10
C VAL A 139 -3.57 -11.62 -4.75
N ASP A 140 -4.82 -12.06 -4.73
CA ASP A 140 -5.21 -13.39 -4.28
C ASP A 140 -4.58 -13.75 -2.91
N ARG A 141 -4.60 -12.76 -2.00
CA ARG A 141 -4.02 -12.81 -0.64
C ARG A 141 -2.51 -13.02 -0.59
N VAL A 142 -1.82 -12.94 -1.72
CA VAL A 142 -0.37 -12.95 -1.80
C VAL A 142 0.16 -11.54 -1.66
N ARG A 143 1.10 -11.36 -0.72
CA ARG A 143 1.85 -10.12 -0.52
C ARG A 143 3.18 -10.19 -1.27
N PHE A 144 3.57 -9.09 -1.90
CA PHE A 144 4.77 -9.00 -2.73
C PHE A 144 5.93 -8.35 -1.97
N PRO A 145 7.18 -8.51 -2.46
CA PRO A 145 8.38 -7.91 -1.87
C PRO A 145 8.28 -6.41 -1.60
N ALA A 146 7.69 -5.65 -2.52
CA ALA A 146 7.50 -4.22 -2.38
C ALA A 146 6.32 -3.70 -3.21
N GLU A 147 5.90 -2.48 -2.94
CA GLU A 147 4.90 -1.72 -3.68
C GLU A 147 5.31 -0.26 -3.74
N ILE A 148 5.25 0.32 -4.94
CA ILE A 148 5.52 1.73 -5.17
C ILE A 148 4.17 2.41 -5.40
N GLN A 149 3.90 3.50 -4.68
CA GLN A 149 2.65 4.24 -4.78
C GLN A 149 2.94 5.67 -5.21
N LEU A 150 2.44 6.04 -6.39
CA LEU A 150 2.54 7.38 -6.94
C LEU A 150 1.27 8.14 -6.57
N LEU A 151 1.36 9.11 -5.66
CA LEU A 151 0.22 9.92 -5.22
C LEU A 151 0.19 11.25 -5.98
N ALA A 152 -0.92 11.48 -6.66
CA ALA A 152 -1.22 12.68 -7.41
C ALA A 152 -2.49 13.35 -6.87
N TYR A 153 -2.57 14.67 -6.98
CA TYR A 153 -3.77 15.43 -6.58
C TYR A 153 -4.52 15.97 -7.79
N ASN A 154 -5.83 16.14 -7.66
CA ASN A 154 -6.69 16.67 -8.71
C ASN A 154 -6.44 18.17 -8.91
N SER A 155 -5.50 18.48 -9.81
CA SER A 155 -5.11 19.86 -10.14
C SER A 155 -6.14 20.60 -11.00
N ALA A 156 -7.19 19.92 -11.44
CA ALA A 156 -8.34 20.55 -12.09
C ALA A 156 -9.32 21.15 -11.09
N LEU A 157 -9.40 20.59 -9.87
CA LEU A 157 -10.37 21.00 -8.84
C LEU A 157 -9.74 21.70 -7.65
N TYR A 158 -8.49 21.38 -7.31
CA TYR A 158 -7.85 21.84 -6.09
C TYR A 158 -6.53 22.55 -6.39
N PRO A 159 -6.20 23.61 -5.63
CA PRO A 159 -5.00 24.41 -5.87
C PRO A 159 -3.70 23.71 -5.48
N ASN A 160 -3.75 22.76 -4.54
CA ASN A 160 -2.58 22.05 -4.04
C ASN A 160 -2.95 20.71 -3.41
N PHE A 161 -1.93 19.89 -3.15
CA PHE A 161 -2.07 18.56 -2.55
C PHE A 161 -2.74 18.60 -1.17
N SER A 162 -2.39 19.57 -0.33
CA SER A 162 -2.90 19.67 1.05
C SER A 162 -4.44 19.82 1.09
N VAL A 163 -5.00 20.71 0.27
CA VAL A 163 -6.45 20.89 0.15
C VAL A 163 -7.11 19.65 -0.47
N ALA A 164 -6.48 19.08 -1.50
CA ALA A 164 -7.02 17.90 -2.18
C ALA A 164 -7.05 16.66 -1.26
N MET A 165 -6.09 16.52 -0.35
CA MET A 165 -5.93 15.37 0.52
C MET A 165 -7.18 15.09 1.37
N THR A 166 -7.88 16.13 1.80
CA THR A 166 -9.10 16.04 2.61
C THR A 166 -10.38 16.29 1.80
N SER A 167 -10.26 16.50 0.49
CA SER A 167 -11.38 16.84 -0.39
C SER A 167 -11.87 15.63 -1.21
N PRO A 168 -13.18 15.53 -1.50
CA PRO A 168 -13.73 14.43 -2.29
C PRO A 168 -13.06 14.27 -3.66
N ARG A 169 -12.68 13.04 -4.02
CA ARG A 169 -11.97 12.73 -5.29
C ARG A 169 -10.68 13.56 -5.48
N GLY A 170 -10.10 14.03 -4.38
CA GLY A 170 -8.94 14.90 -4.41
C GLY A 170 -7.66 14.20 -4.80
N LEU A 171 -7.54 12.89 -4.57
CA LEU A 171 -6.32 12.15 -4.81
C LEU A 171 -6.50 10.99 -5.81
N LEU A 172 -5.45 10.72 -6.55
CA LEU A 172 -5.25 9.54 -7.39
C LEU A 172 -3.98 8.86 -6.92
N ALA A 173 -4.04 7.57 -6.59
CA ALA A 173 -2.87 6.77 -6.28
C ALA A 173 -2.67 5.71 -7.37
N VAL A 174 -1.50 5.73 -8.03
CA VAL A 174 -1.09 4.69 -8.96
C VAL A 174 -0.13 3.75 -8.24
N SER A 175 -0.58 2.52 -8.01
CA SER A 175 0.18 1.47 -7.34
C SER A 175 0.86 0.56 -8.35
N VAL A 176 2.15 0.33 -8.14
CA VAL A 176 2.99 -0.61 -8.88
C VAL A 176 3.50 -1.66 -7.92
N ILE A 177 3.10 -2.90 -8.15
CA ILE A 177 3.63 -4.05 -7.41
C ILE A 177 5.07 -4.34 -7.89
N VAL A 178 5.96 -4.68 -6.95
CA VAL A 178 7.35 -5.05 -7.23
C VAL A 178 7.57 -6.49 -6.80
N ASP A 179 8.09 -7.32 -7.71
CA ASP A 179 8.40 -8.73 -7.45
C ASP A 179 9.91 -9.03 -7.62
N ILE A 180 10.36 -10.17 -7.09
CA ILE A 180 11.75 -10.59 -7.25
C ILE A 180 12.01 -11.03 -8.70
N GLY A 181 13.04 -10.46 -9.31
CA GLY A 181 13.51 -10.84 -10.62
C GLY A 181 15.03 -10.97 -10.70
N LYS A 182 15.53 -11.34 -11.88
CA LYS A 182 16.97 -11.47 -12.15
C LYS A 182 17.67 -10.12 -12.28
N THR A 183 16.93 -9.08 -12.60
CA THR A 183 17.44 -7.72 -12.86
C THR A 183 16.48 -6.70 -12.28
N THR A 184 17.01 -5.70 -11.59
CA THR A 184 16.22 -4.58 -11.09
C THR A 184 15.85 -3.63 -12.23
N ALA A 185 14.61 -3.15 -12.23
CA ALA A 185 14.15 -2.12 -13.15
C ALA A 185 15.04 -0.86 -13.06
N VAL A 186 15.35 -0.23 -14.21
CA VAL A 186 16.39 0.82 -14.29
C VAL A 186 16.14 1.98 -13.32
N GLU A 187 14.91 2.51 -13.30
CA GLU A 187 14.59 3.64 -12.42
C GLU A 187 14.52 3.23 -10.94
N LEU A 188 14.03 2.01 -10.65
CA LEU A 188 14.07 1.45 -9.29
C LEU A 188 15.51 1.22 -8.80
N ARG A 189 16.42 0.83 -9.70
CA ARG A 189 17.85 0.67 -9.38
C ARG A 189 18.47 2.02 -9.01
N ARG A 190 18.12 3.11 -9.71
CA ARG A 190 18.57 4.46 -9.37
C ARG A 190 18.10 4.87 -7.98
N LEU A 191 16.84 4.62 -7.63
CA LEU A 191 16.33 4.85 -6.28
C LEU A 191 17.05 3.99 -5.24
N THR A 192 17.34 2.73 -5.56
CA THR A 192 18.08 1.81 -4.67
C THR A 192 19.51 2.31 -4.41
N VAL A 193 20.19 2.88 -5.40
CA VAL A 193 21.51 3.48 -5.20
C VAL A 193 21.39 4.75 -4.37
N ALA A 194 20.40 5.60 -4.66
CA ALA A 194 20.17 6.83 -3.92
C ALA A 194 19.76 6.59 -2.46
N SER A 195 19.11 5.45 -2.14
CA SER A 195 18.65 5.14 -0.79
C SER A 195 19.80 4.98 0.21
N GLN A 196 21.00 4.63 -0.27
CA GLN A 196 22.21 4.53 0.55
C GLN A 196 22.66 5.89 1.12
N SER A 197 22.20 7.00 0.54
CA SER A 197 22.47 8.36 1.05
C SER A 197 21.44 8.84 2.08
N ILE A 198 20.38 8.07 2.32
CA ILE A 198 19.29 8.40 3.25
C ILE A 198 19.04 7.30 4.27
N THR A 199 20.10 6.62 4.71
CA THR A 199 20.02 5.49 5.65
C THR A 199 19.26 5.84 6.94
N TYR A 200 19.46 7.04 7.47
CA TYR A 200 18.88 7.47 8.75
C TYR A 200 17.67 8.39 8.54
N LYS A 201 16.75 8.37 9.51
CA LYS A 201 15.58 9.24 9.55
C LYS A 201 15.98 10.72 9.43
N GLY A 202 15.25 11.46 8.61
CA GLY A 202 15.45 12.89 8.35
C GLY A 202 16.54 13.18 7.31
N GLN A 203 17.30 12.17 6.86
CA GLN A 203 18.21 12.36 5.75
C GLN A 203 17.45 12.48 4.43
N SER A 204 17.92 13.37 3.57
CA SER A 204 17.39 13.56 2.23
C SER A 204 18.51 13.75 1.20
N THR A 205 18.21 13.43 -0.05
CA THR A 205 19.08 13.64 -1.21
C THR A 205 18.27 14.16 -2.39
N ASN A 206 18.92 14.86 -3.32
CA ASN A 206 18.26 15.38 -4.52
C ASN A 206 18.37 14.38 -5.67
N LEU A 207 17.28 14.23 -6.43
CA LEU A 207 17.22 13.52 -7.69
C LEU A 207 17.04 14.56 -8.81
N THR A 208 18.02 14.71 -9.71
CA THR A 208 18.00 15.76 -10.76
C THR A 208 17.40 15.29 -12.08
N ASP A 209 17.54 14.00 -12.40
CA ASP A 209 17.12 13.40 -13.68
C ASP A 209 16.13 12.25 -13.46
N PHE A 210 15.14 12.49 -12.60
CA PHE A 210 14.17 11.48 -12.18
C PHE A 210 13.01 11.38 -13.18
N GLN A 211 12.66 10.16 -13.60
CA GLN A 211 11.57 9.90 -14.53
C GLN A 211 10.54 8.93 -13.92
N PRO A 212 9.48 9.45 -13.26
CA PRO A 212 8.48 8.61 -12.59
C PRO A 212 7.78 7.58 -13.50
N SER A 213 7.55 7.90 -14.76
CA SER A 213 6.95 6.97 -15.73
C SER A 213 7.82 5.73 -16.00
N ALA A 214 9.13 5.79 -15.73
CA ALA A 214 10.04 4.64 -15.85
C ALA A 214 9.92 3.66 -14.68
N LEU A 215 9.17 3.99 -13.62
CA LEU A 215 8.77 3.07 -12.55
C LEU A 215 7.52 2.26 -12.91
N LEU A 216 6.90 2.50 -14.06
CA LEU A 216 5.67 1.83 -14.45
C LEU A 216 5.96 0.54 -15.25
N PRO A 217 5.19 -0.53 -15.02
CA PRO A 217 5.22 -1.71 -15.88
C PRO A 217 4.68 -1.36 -17.28
N LYS A 218 5.14 -2.09 -18.30
CA LYS A 218 4.65 -1.96 -19.68
C LYS A 218 3.28 -2.61 -19.82
N THR A 219 2.23 -1.89 -19.47
CA THR A 219 0.84 -2.36 -19.52
C THR A 219 -0.14 -1.18 -19.61
N SER A 220 -1.30 -1.41 -20.23
CA SER A 220 -2.46 -0.51 -20.12
C SER A 220 -3.51 -1.06 -19.15
N HIS A 221 -3.29 -2.27 -18.64
CA HIS A 221 -4.25 -2.99 -17.80
C HIS A 221 -4.09 -2.64 -16.33
N TYR A 222 -5.20 -2.48 -15.62
CA TYR A 222 -5.20 -2.15 -14.21
C TYR A 222 -6.50 -2.56 -13.50
N VAL A 223 -6.45 -2.56 -12.17
CA VAL A 223 -7.62 -2.65 -11.28
C VAL A 223 -7.81 -1.30 -10.61
N THR A 224 -9.05 -0.89 -10.38
CA THR A 224 -9.37 0.40 -9.72
C THR A 224 -10.50 0.28 -8.72
N TYR A 225 -10.41 1.07 -7.65
CA TYR A 225 -11.44 1.21 -6.62
C TYR A 225 -11.29 2.53 -5.87
N GLU A 226 -12.36 2.96 -5.19
CA GLU A 226 -12.32 4.12 -4.29
C GLU A 226 -11.86 3.68 -2.89
N GLY A 227 -10.87 4.38 -2.35
CA GLY A 227 -10.15 4.00 -1.15
C GLY A 227 -9.67 5.18 -0.33
N SER A 228 -8.66 4.91 0.51
CA SER A 228 -8.07 5.89 1.42
C SER A 228 -6.57 6.01 1.25
N LEU A 229 -5.99 7.02 1.90
CA LEU A 229 -4.57 7.01 2.24
C LEU A 229 -4.25 5.81 3.15
N THR A 230 -3.03 5.31 3.05
CA THR A 230 -2.52 4.15 3.80
C THR A 230 -1.54 4.52 4.91
N TYR A 231 -1.37 5.82 5.15
CA TYR A 231 -0.66 6.38 6.30
C TYR A 231 -1.65 7.23 7.15
N PRO A 232 -1.25 7.69 8.36
CA PRO A 232 -2.17 8.38 9.26
C PRO A 232 -2.87 9.59 8.64
N GLY A 233 -4.10 9.84 9.09
CA GLY A 233 -5.08 10.70 8.42
C GLY A 233 -6.10 9.88 7.65
N CYS A 234 -5.64 8.84 6.94
CA CYS A 234 -6.48 7.81 6.31
C CYS A 234 -7.72 8.34 5.58
N HIS A 235 -7.60 9.52 4.97
CA HIS A 235 -8.70 10.20 4.30
C HIS A 235 -9.19 9.37 3.11
N GLU A 236 -10.50 9.22 2.99
CA GLU A 236 -11.18 8.42 1.96
C GLU A 236 -11.39 9.24 0.68
N THR A 237 -10.29 9.77 0.15
CA THR A 237 -10.25 10.73 -0.96
C THR A 237 -9.46 10.20 -2.16
N VAL A 238 -9.02 8.95 -2.08
CA VAL A 238 -8.07 8.34 -3.02
C VAL A 238 -8.80 7.41 -3.97
N THR A 239 -8.76 7.72 -5.26
CA THR A 239 -9.06 6.74 -6.31
C THR A 239 -7.79 5.93 -6.57
N TRP A 240 -7.82 4.62 -6.32
CA TRP A 240 -6.68 3.73 -6.54
C TRP A 240 -6.67 3.17 -7.96
N VAL A 241 -5.49 3.09 -8.56
CA VAL A 241 -5.20 2.42 -9.83
C VAL A 241 -4.02 1.48 -9.61
N ILE A 242 -4.25 0.18 -9.65
CA ILE A 242 -3.25 -0.85 -9.41
C ILE A 242 -2.87 -1.46 -10.76
N LEU A 243 -1.67 -1.16 -11.24
CA LEU A 243 -1.23 -1.52 -12.60
C LEU A 243 -0.89 -3.00 -12.71
N ASN A 244 -1.54 -3.70 -13.65
CA ASN A 244 -1.31 -5.12 -13.93
C ASN A 244 0.15 -5.38 -14.34
N ASN A 245 0.73 -6.48 -13.90
CA ASN A 245 2.15 -6.84 -14.02
C ASN A 245 3.05 -6.09 -13.03
N PRO A 246 3.98 -6.80 -12.37
CA PRO A 246 4.95 -6.15 -11.51
C PRO A 246 6.11 -5.55 -12.32
N ILE A 247 6.85 -4.64 -11.69
CA ILE A 247 8.26 -4.41 -12.04
C ILE A 247 9.14 -5.30 -11.16
N TYR A 248 10.42 -5.45 -11.50
CA TYR A 248 11.31 -6.39 -10.82
C TYR A 248 12.41 -5.71 -10.03
N ILE A 249 12.78 -6.31 -8.90
CA ILE A 249 13.95 -6.00 -8.08
C ILE A 249 14.76 -7.27 -7.80
N THR A 250 16.08 -7.19 -7.74
CA THR A 250 16.92 -8.32 -7.28
C THR A 250 16.85 -8.47 -5.77
N ASN A 251 17.17 -9.66 -5.25
CA ASN A 251 17.23 -9.87 -3.81
C ASN A 251 18.34 -8.98 -3.16
N ASP A 252 19.50 -8.87 -3.80
CA ASP A 252 20.61 -8.00 -3.34
C ASP A 252 20.17 -6.53 -3.25
N ASP A 253 19.37 -6.06 -4.21
CA ASP A 253 18.87 -4.69 -4.20
C ASP A 253 17.85 -4.48 -3.10
N LEU A 254 16.96 -5.46 -2.86
CA LEU A 254 16.02 -5.42 -1.75
C LEU A 254 16.74 -5.36 -0.39
N GLN A 255 17.87 -6.06 -0.24
CA GLN A 255 18.69 -5.99 0.98
C GLN A 255 19.21 -4.58 1.23
N ILE A 256 19.57 -3.81 0.19
CA ILE A 256 19.98 -2.40 0.34
C ILE A 256 18.84 -1.56 0.94
N TRP A 257 17.58 -1.80 0.55
CA TRP A 257 16.43 -1.14 1.18
C TRP A 257 16.25 -1.55 2.63
N ASN A 258 16.59 -2.78 2.99
CA ASN A 258 16.49 -3.29 4.37
C ASN A 258 17.48 -2.64 5.34
N GLU A 259 18.48 -1.90 4.83
CA GLU A 259 19.42 -1.12 5.65
C GLU A 259 18.86 0.24 6.11
N LEU A 260 17.71 0.68 5.58
CA LEU A 260 17.07 1.94 6.01
C LEU A 260 16.58 1.84 7.45
N GLN A 261 16.79 2.90 8.24
CA GLN A 261 16.56 2.94 9.67
C GLN A 261 15.59 4.06 10.08
N LYS A 262 14.91 3.84 11.20
CA LYS A 262 14.06 4.82 11.91
C LYS A 262 14.88 5.73 12.82
N THR A 263 16.13 5.37 13.11
CA THR A 263 17.07 6.15 13.91
C THR A 263 17.59 7.36 13.12
N GLU A 264 17.85 8.47 13.81
CA GLU A 264 18.35 9.71 13.18
C GLU A 264 19.85 9.66 12.88
N THR A 265 20.57 8.76 13.55
CA THR A 265 22.02 8.57 13.42
C THR A 265 22.37 7.10 13.61
N LYS A 266 23.63 6.73 13.33
CA LYS A 266 24.15 5.40 13.61
C LYS A 266 24.09 5.09 15.10
N GLN A 267 23.40 4.01 15.46
CA GLN A 267 23.28 3.52 16.84
C GLN A 267 23.86 2.11 16.96
N PRO A 268 24.31 1.68 18.16
CA PRO A 268 24.74 0.30 18.39
C PRO A 268 23.63 -0.71 18.14
N GLU A 269 22.39 -0.35 18.49
CA GLU A 269 21.18 -1.13 18.25
C GLU A 269 20.29 -0.37 17.24
N PRO A 270 20.44 -0.62 15.93
CA PRO A 270 19.68 0.08 14.92
C PRO A 270 18.21 -0.38 14.91
N SER A 271 17.30 0.58 14.83
CA SER A 271 15.89 0.31 14.54
C SER A 271 15.67 0.41 13.04
N TYR A 272 15.45 -0.73 12.38
CA TYR A 272 15.20 -0.77 10.93
C TYR A 272 13.78 -0.31 10.59
N MET A 273 13.62 0.20 9.37
CA MET A 273 12.35 0.77 8.89
C MET A 273 11.21 -0.24 8.74
N THR A 274 11.54 -1.51 8.51
CA THR A 274 10.57 -2.56 8.20
C THR A 274 9.86 -3.12 9.46
N PRO A 275 8.60 -3.60 9.34
CA PRO A 275 7.75 -3.59 8.15
C PRO A 275 7.21 -2.19 7.85
N ALA A 276 7.21 -1.80 6.57
CA ALA A 276 6.73 -0.50 6.12
C ALA A 276 5.41 -0.65 5.34
N TYR A 277 4.40 -1.30 5.90
CA TYR A 277 3.09 -1.48 5.25
C TYR A 277 1.93 -1.51 6.24
N ARG A 278 0.75 -1.06 5.81
CA ARG A 278 -0.50 -1.15 6.56
C ARG A 278 -1.17 -2.53 6.37
N PRO A 279 -1.77 -3.12 7.41
CA PRO A 279 -2.62 -4.30 7.27
C PRO A 279 -3.79 -4.10 6.30
N LEU A 280 -4.24 -5.20 5.72
CA LEU A 280 -5.40 -5.20 4.82
C LEU A 280 -6.65 -4.71 5.56
N LYS A 281 -7.43 -3.88 4.87
CA LYS A 281 -8.72 -3.38 5.33
C LYS A 281 -9.84 -4.06 4.56
N SER A 282 -10.99 -4.15 5.21
CA SER A 282 -12.17 -4.81 4.67
C SER A 282 -12.69 -4.08 3.44
N LEU A 283 -13.15 -4.84 2.44
CA LEU A 283 -13.69 -4.26 1.22
C LEU A 283 -15.02 -3.53 1.46
N ASN A 284 -15.78 -3.93 2.49
CA ASN A 284 -17.03 -3.29 2.92
C ASN A 284 -18.04 -3.08 1.78
N GLY A 285 -18.17 -4.07 0.90
CA GLY A 285 -19.12 -4.04 -0.23
C GLY A 285 -18.68 -3.17 -1.42
N ARG A 286 -17.50 -2.55 -1.38
CA ARG A 286 -16.93 -1.87 -2.56
C ARG A 286 -16.68 -2.85 -3.69
N LEU A 287 -16.87 -2.38 -4.91
CA LEU A 287 -16.60 -3.16 -6.13
C LEU A 287 -15.26 -2.75 -6.70
N LEU A 288 -14.42 -3.73 -7.07
CA LEU A 288 -13.19 -3.50 -7.81
C LEU A 288 -13.49 -3.63 -9.30
N ARG A 289 -13.18 -2.57 -10.06
CA ARG A 289 -13.35 -2.55 -11.52
C ARG A 289 -12.01 -2.81 -12.20
N THR A 290 -12.03 -3.36 -13.40
CA THR A 290 -10.82 -3.59 -14.20
C THR A 290 -11.11 -3.43 -15.68
N ASN A 291 -10.11 -2.96 -16.44
CA ASN A 291 -10.15 -2.98 -17.90
C ASN A 291 -9.58 -4.27 -18.51
N ILE A 292 -9.29 -5.28 -17.68
CA ILE A 292 -8.86 -6.61 -18.12
C ILE A 292 -10.10 -7.42 -18.48
N ASN A 293 -10.27 -7.73 -19.76
CA ASN A 293 -11.34 -8.63 -20.19
C ASN A 293 -10.94 -10.08 -19.88
N VAL A 294 -11.44 -10.58 -18.76
CA VAL A 294 -11.31 -12.00 -18.38
C VAL A 294 -12.41 -12.78 -19.09
N GLY A 295 -12.38 -12.81 -20.41
CA GLY A 295 -13.28 -13.68 -21.18
C GLY A 295 -13.05 -15.12 -20.75
N SER A 296 -14.11 -15.82 -20.33
CA SER A 296 -14.10 -17.27 -20.17
C SER A 296 -13.51 -17.88 -21.43
N LYS A 297 -12.46 -18.72 -21.31
CA LYS A 297 -12.09 -19.64 -22.39
C LYS A 297 -13.25 -20.63 -22.59
N GLU A 298 -14.27 -20.23 -23.33
CA GLU A 298 -15.16 -21.16 -24.00
C GLU A 298 -14.38 -21.78 -25.16
N SER A 299 -13.73 -22.91 -24.88
CA SER A 299 -13.18 -23.78 -25.91
C SER A 299 -13.36 -25.22 -25.45
N ALA A 300 -14.51 -25.79 -25.81
CA ALA A 300 -14.74 -27.23 -26.01
C ALA A 300 -14.28 -28.20 -24.90
N ALA A 301 -15.09 -28.37 -23.84
CA ALA A 301 -15.21 -29.65 -23.13
C ALA A 301 -16.45 -29.69 -22.23
N SER A 302 -17.42 -30.53 -22.62
CA SER A 302 -18.43 -31.26 -21.83
C SER A 302 -19.18 -30.59 -20.67
N SER A 303 -20.47 -30.91 -20.61
CA SER A 303 -21.45 -30.67 -19.54
C SER A 303 -21.04 -31.19 -18.15
N SER A 304 -20.09 -30.54 -17.51
CA SER A 304 -19.80 -30.64 -16.08
C SER A 304 -18.99 -29.42 -15.68
N CYS A 305 -19.58 -28.50 -14.92
CA CYS A 305 -18.95 -27.26 -14.46
C CYS A 305 -17.51 -27.48 -13.98
N PRO A 306 -16.53 -26.75 -14.54
CA PRO A 306 -15.30 -26.45 -13.85
C PRO A 306 -15.24 -24.94 -13.64
N SER A 307 -15.52 -24.50 -12.42
CA SER A 307 -15.18 -23.17 -11.92
C SER A 307 -13.66 -23.02 -11.86
N ASN A 308 -13.02 -22.83 -13.01
CA ASN A 308 -11.61 -22.49 -13.12
C ASN A 308 -11.48 -21.32 -14.09
N ILE A 309 -11.87 -20.13 -13.62
CA ILE A 309 -11.45 -18.88 -14.22
C ILE A 309 -9.93 -18.79 -14.02
N TYR A 310 -9.16 -19.26 -15.01
CA TYR A 310 -7.75 -18.95 -15.11
C TYR A 310 -7.63 -17.51 -15.58
N VAL A 311 -7.50 -16.59 -14.63
CA VAL A 311 -7.11 -15.21 -14.95
C VAL A 311 -5.64 -15.23 -15.31
N GLU A 312 -5.28 -14.85 -16.53
CA GLU A 312 -3.88 -14.52 -16.84
C GLU A 312 -3.56 -13.12 -16.31
N MET A 313 -3.65 -12.98 -14.98
CA MET A 313 -3.04 -11.86 -14.28
C MET A 313 -1.54 -12.03 -14.45
N GLY A 314 -0.84 -11.03 -14.97
CA GLY A 314 0.62 -11.15 -15.13
C GLY A 314 1.37 -11.15 -13.79
N TYR A 315 0.65 -11.00 -12.68
CA TYR A 315 1.08 -11.40 -11.35
C TYR A 315 1.02 -12.94 -11.22
N ARG A 316 1.95 -13.65 -11.83
CA ARG A 316 2.17 -15.04 -11.42
C ARG A 316 2.99 -14.99 -10.13
N ALA A 317 2.34 -15.22 -8.98
CA ALA A 317 3.05 -15.51 -7.75
C ALA A 317 4.08 -16.61 -8.04
N ASN A 318 5.36 -16.34 -7.78
CA ASN A 318 6.44 -17.26 -8.09
C ASN A 318 6.12 -18.65 -7.49
N PRO A 319 5.93 -19.72 -8.30
CA PRO A 319 5.54 -21.03 -7.79
C PRO A 319 6.51 -21.61 -6.76
N GLY A 320 7.76 -21.13 -6.74
CA GLY A 320 8.78 -21.51 -5.75
C GLY A 320 8.50 -21.00 -4.34
N ARG A 321 7.60 -20.04 -4.14
CA ARG A 321 7.30 -19.44 -2.83
C ARG A 321 6.52 -20.37 -1.90
N ASN A 322 5.80 -21.34 -2.45
CA ASN A 322 5.02 -22.33 -1.69
C ASN A 322 5.86 -23.43 -1.02
N LYS A 323 7.20 -23.45 -1.14
CA LYS A 323 8.03 -24.55 -0.61
C LYS A 323 8.59 -24.35 0.82
N ARG A 324 8.07 -23.40 1.62
CA ARG A 324 8.52 -23.22 3.02
C ARG A 324 7.43 -23.28 4.11
N ASN A 325 6.21 -23.68 3.77
CA ASN A 325 5.15 -23.92 4.76
C ASN A 325 4.66 -25.37 4.75
N ASP A 326 5.56 -26.33 5.02
CA ASP A 326 5.16 -27.66 5.48
C ASP A 326 4.92 -27.62 6.99
N SER A 327 3.82 -26.98 7.41
CA SER A 327 3.21 -27.19 8.73
C SER A 327 1.78 -26.64 8.82
N VAL A 328 0.99 -26.78 7.75
CA VAL A 328 -0.47 -26.77 7.90
C VAL A 328 -1.02 -27.98 7.19
N SER A 329 -1.00 -29.11 7.91
CA SER A 329 -1.76 -30.29 7.54
C SER A 329 -3.23 -29.90 7.39
N ARG A 330 -3.68 -29.71 6.14
CA ARG A 330 -5.10 -29.77 5.80
C ARG A 330 -5.60 -31.13 6.26
N ARG A 331 -6.34 -31.19 7.37
CA ARG A 331 -7.16 -32.36 7.71
C ARG A 331 -8.17 -32.55 6.60
N TYR A 332 -7.84 -33.43 5.67
CA TYR A 332 -8.77 -34.01 4.73
C TYR A 332 -9.64 -34.98 5.53
N VAL A 333 -10.87 -34.58 5.85
CA VAL A 333 -11.84 -35.48 6.47
C VAL A 333 -12.21 -36.53 5.42
N ARG A 334 -11.72 -37.78 5.60
CA ARG A 334 -12.21 -38.92 4.83
C ARG A 334 -13.62 -39.25 5.29
N LYS A 335 -14.55 -39.20 4.35
CA LYS A 335 -15.93 -39.63 4.51
C LYS A 335 -16.00 -41.16 4.38
N SER A 336 -15.61 -41.89 5.42
CA SER A 336 -15.93 -43.32 5.61
C SER A 336 -15.33 -43.83 6.93
N GLU A 337 -16.11 -43.79 8.01
CA GLU A 337 -15.97 -44.52 9.28
C GLU A 337 -17.09 -43.94 10.18
N VAL A 338 -18.35 -44.35 9.97
CA VAL A 338 -19.02 -45.46 10.67
C VAL A 338 -18.80 -45.39 12.18
N PHE A 339 -19.88 -45.03 12.87
CA PHE A 339 -20.03 -44.93 14.31
C PHE A 339 -19.57 -46.20 15.04
N GLU A 340 -18.62 -46.06 15.96
CA GLU A 340 -18.57 -46.89 17.17
C GLU A 340 -18.52 -45.98 18.40
N ILE A 341 -19.51 -46.18 19.27
CA ILE A 341 -19.75 -45.43 20.49
C ILE A 341 -18.90 -46.07 21.58
N GLU A 342 -18.02 -45.29 22.21
CA GLU A 342 -17.30 -45.70 23.40
C GLU A 342 -18.27 -45.85 24.60
N ASN A 343 -18.34 -47.08 25.10
CA ASN A 343 -18.47 -47.50 26.49
C ASN A 343 -18.98 -46.45 27.51
N ILE A 344 -20.28 -46.47 27.75
CA ILE A 344 -20.86 -46.11 29.05
C ILE A 344 -21.31 -47.41 29.71
N ARG A 345 -20.76 -47.74 30.89
CA ARG A 345 -21.38 -48.72 31.80
C ARG A 345 -22.10 -47.95 32.91
N PRO A 346 -23.41 -48.08 33.03
CA PRO A 346 -24.12 -47.96 34.29
C PRO A 346 -24.45 -49.36 34.80
N ASP A 347 -24.16 -49.56 36.07
CA ASP A 347 -24.41 -50.80 36.81
C ASP A 347 -25.85 -51.28 36.73
N GLU A 348 -25.98 -52.61 36.65
CA GLU A 348 -27.15 -53.45 36.95
C GLU A 348 -28.36 -53.28 35.99
N ILE A 349 -28.99 -54.33 35.46
CA ILE A 349 -29.90 -55.19 36.22
C ILE A 349 -30.23 -56.48 35.42
N SER A 350 -29.99 -57.61 36.09
CA SER A 350 -30.74 -58.88 36.07
C SER A 350 -30.52 -59.99 35.02
N LYS A 351 -29.82 -61.03 35.50
CA LYS A 351 -30.24 -62.45 35.62
C LYS A 351 -30.45 -63.30 34.35
N ILE A 352 -29.45 -64.14 34.07
CA ILE A 352 -29.55 -65.60 33.79
C ILE A 352 -28.20 -66.16 34.33
N GLY A 353 -28.04 -67.08 35.28
CA GLY A 353 -28.85 -68.20 35.77
C GLY A 353 -27.95 -69.45 35.74
N SER A 354 -27.77 -70.14 36.88
CA SER A 354 -26.98 -71.39 37.15
C SER A 354 -25.45 -71.26 37.13
N TYR A 355 -24.68 -71.50 38.20
CA TYR A 355 -24.74 -72.51 39.26
C TYR A 355 -24.31 -71.96 40.63
#